data_AF-A0A1I0U7J4-F1
#
_entry.id   AF-A0A1I0U7J4-F1
#
_cell.length_a   1.000
_cell.length_b   1.000
_cell.length_c   1.000
_cell.angle_alpha   90.00
_cell.angle_beta   90.00
_cell.angle_gamma   90.00
#
_symmetry.space_group_name_H-M   'P 1'
#
loop_
_entity.id
_entity.type
_entity.pdbx_description
1 polymer ?
#
loop_
_entity_poly.entity_id
_entity_poly.type
_entity_poly.pdbx_seq_one_letter_code
_entity_poly.pdbx_strand_id
1 'polypeptide(L)' 'MKRLKITNDHGWTPRTLRKQERKIKDASLRVRVTAVRLVMEGFLGKDVAKMVNLCRQSVALYVARFNEGGLDHL' A
#
# COMPACT_ATOMS: atom_id res chain seq x y z
N MET A 1 16.59 -4.72 -9.35
CA MET A 1 15.69 -4.91 -8.19
C MET A 1 14.36 -5.48 -8.65
N LYS A 2 13.80 -6.43 -7.90
CA LYS A 2 12.50 -7.05 -8.21
C LYS A 2 11.37 -6.03 -8.00
N ARG A 3 10.36 -6.06 -8.87
CA ARG A 3 9.16 -5.21 -8.76
C ARG A 3 8.33 -5.67 -7.54
N LEU A 4 7.84 -4.72 -6.73
CA LEU A 4 6.87 -5.03 -5.67
C LEU A 4 5.58 -5.51 -6.32
N LYS A 5 4.95 -6.54 -5.75
CA LYS A 5 3.73 -7.14 -6.27
C LYS A 5 2.80 -7.47 -5.11
N ILE A 6 1.53 -7.10 -5.27
CA ILE A 6 0.45 -7.63 -4.43
C ILE A 6 0.18 -9.06 -4.90
N THR A 7 0.35 -10.03 -3.99
CA THR A 7 0.15 -11.46 -4.26
C THR A 7 -1.13 -11.99 -3.65
N ASN A 8 -1.66 -11.30 -2.64
CA ASN A 8 -2.97 -11.57 -2.06
C ASN A 8 -3.67 -10.22 -1.85
N ASP A 9 -4.83 -10.04 -2.46
CA ASP A 9 -5.59 -8.79 -2.41
C ASP A 9 -6.60 -8.75 -1.27
N HIS A 10 -6.88 -9.88 -0.62
CA HIS A 10 -7.83 -10.00 0.50
C HIS A 10 -9.21 -9.38 0.18
N GLY A 11 -9.65 -9.47 -1.08
CA GLY A 11 -10.90 -8.88 -1.55
C GLY A 11 -10.87 -7.35 -1.73
N TRP A 12 -9.71 -6.72 -1.54
CA TRP A 12 -9.53 -5.30 -1.83
C TRP A 12 -9.19 -5.07 -3.30
N THR A 13 -9.65 -3.95 -3.82
CA THR A 13 -9.29 -3.44 -5.16
C THR A 13 -8.77 -2.02 -4.99
N PRO A 14 -8.03 -1.47 -5.97
CA PRO A 14 -7.58 -0.09 -5.87
C PRO A 14 -8.74 0.91 -5.63
N ARG A 15 -9.91 0.62 -6.22
CA ARG A 15 -11.13 1.42 -6.06
C ARG A 15 -11.69 1.35 -4.64
N THR A 16 -11.74 0.17 -4.03
CA THR A 16 -12.25 0.02 -2.65
C THR A 16 -11.26 0.55 -1.62
N LEU A 17 -9.95 0.38 -1.85
CA LEU A 17 -8.90 1.01 -1.03
C LEU A 17 -9.00 2.52 -1.05
N ARG A 18 -9.21 3.14 -2.22
CA ARG A 18 -9.39 4.60 -2.32
C ARG A 18 -10.60 5.13 -1.56
N LYS A 19 -11.67 4.33 -1.46
CA LYS A 19 -12.82 4.66 -0.59
C LYS A 19 -12.47 4.52 0.89
N GLN A 20 -11.67 3.51 1.24
CA GLN A 20 -11.24 3.27 2.61
C GLN A 20 -10.27 4.35 3.12
N GLU A 21 -9.32 4.79 2.29
CA GLU A 21 -8.42 5.91 2.58
C GLU A 21 -9.16 7.16 3.08
N ARG A 22 -10.31 7.48 2.48
CA ARG A 22 -11.15 8.64 2.86
C ARG A 22 -11.82 8.50 4.23
N LYS A 23 -12.00 7.27 4.71
CA LYS A 23 -12.60 6.97 6.01
C LYS A 23 -11.57 6.93 7.14
N ILE A 24 -10.31 6.64 6.80
CA ILE A 24 -9.23 6.51 7.78
C ILE A 24 -8.85 7.90 8.29
N LYS A 25 -9.07 8.12 9.60
CA LYS A 25 -8.65 9.33 10.30
C LYS A 25 -7.14 9.32 10.58
N ASP A 26 -6.59 8.17 10.95
CA ASP A 26 -5.17 8.00 11.23
C ASP A 26 -4.31 8.27 9.98
N ALA A 27 -3.46 9.30 10.07
CA ALA A 27 -2.65 9.71 8.93
C ALA A 27 -1.59 8.67 8.56
N SER A 28 -1.02 7.95 9.53
CA SER A 28 -0.02 6.92 9.29
C SER A 28 -0.62 5.76 8.52
N LEU A 29 -1.73 5.21 9.00
CA LEU A 29 -2.44 4.11 8.36
C LEU A 29 -2.92 4.52 6.96
N ARG A 30 -3.45 5.74 6.80
CA ARG A 30 -3.88 6.23 5.48
C ARG A 30 -2.73 6.24 4.47
N VAL A 31 -1.52 6.64 4.88
CA VAL A 31 -0.32 6.60 4.03
C VAL A 31 0.08 5.17 3.67
N ARG A 32 0.00 4.22 4.63
CA ARG A 32 0.28 2.79 4.38
C ARG A 32 -0.68 2.20 3.35
N VAL A 33 -1.97 2.46 3.50
CA VAL A 33 -3.01 2.04 2.55
C VAL A 33 -2.80 2.66 1.17
N THR A 34 -2.43 3.95 1.13
CA THR A 34 -2.11 4.65 -0.13
C THR A 34 -0.93 4.00 -0.84
N ALA A 35 0.12 3.64 -0.11
CA ALA A 35 1.28 2.97 -0.69
C ALA A 35 0.91 1.62 -1.31
N VAL A 36 0.10 0.81 -0.62
CA VAL A 36 -0.40 -0.48 -1.13
C VAL A 36 -1.26 -0.27 -2.37
N ARG A 37 -2.22 0.66 -2.34
CA ARG A 37 -3.08 0.99 -3.48
C ARG A 37 -2.24 1.35 -4.72
N LEU A 38 -1.23 2.20 -4.58
CA LEU A 38 -0.38 2.61 -5.69
C LEU A 38 0.45 1.42 -6.25
N VAL A 39 0.97 0.54 -5.40
CA VAL A 39 1.65 -0.68 -5.88
C VAL A 39 0.68 -1.58 -6.64
N MET A 40 -0.56 -1.69 -6.17
CA MET A 40 -1.62 -2.46 -6.83
C MET A 40 -2.02 -1.85 -8.19
N GLU A 41 -2.01 -0.52 -8.32
CA GLU A 41 -2.19 0.21 -9.59
C GLU A 41 -0.99 0.07 -10.54
N GLY A 42 0.08 -0.60 -10.10
CA GLY A 42 1.24 -0.93 -10.92
C GLY A 42 2.39 0.07 -10.81
N PHE A 43 2.33 1.07 -9.93
CA PHE A 43 3.44 1.99 -9.71
C PHE A 43 4.67 1.25 -9.15
N LEU A 44 5.87 1.72 -9.52
CA LEU A 44 7.11 1.17 -8.99
C LEU A 44 7.30 1.63 -7.55
N GLY A 45 7.79 0.75 -6.67
CA GLY A 45 8.00 1.09 -5.25
C GLY A 45 8.89 2.33 -5.02
N LYS A 46 9.81 2.65 -5.94
CA LYS A 46 10.62 3.89 -5.88
C LYS A 46 9.78 5.16 -6.09
N ASP A 47 8.77 5.09 -6.96
CA ASP A 47 7.93 6.23 -7.31
C ASP A 47 6.85 6.38 -6.25
N VAL A 48 6.31 5.26 -5.74
CA VAL A 48 5.41 5.24 -4.58
C VAL A 48 6.08 5.88 -3.37
N ALA A 49 7.31 5.47 -3.04
CA ALA A 49 8.08 6.04 -1.93
C ALA A 49 8.21 7.57 -2.02
N LYS A 50 8.48 8.11 -3.22
CA LYS A 50 8.51 9.56 -3.46
C LYS A 50 7.13 10.20 -3.31
N MET A 51 6.09 9.60 -3.89
CA MET A 51 4.71 10.12 -3.84
C MET A 51 4.15 10.21 -2.42
N VAL A 52 4.50 9.26 -1.55
CA VAL A 52 4.00 9.24 -0.16
C VAL A 52 5.02 9.74 0.87
N ASN A 53 6.13 10.31 0.41
CA ASN A 53 7.24 10.81 1.24
C ASN A 53 7.75 9.80 2.28
N LEU A 54 8.07 8.58 1.83
CA LEU A 54 8.62 7.51 2.65
C LEU A 54 9.90 6.93 2.06
N CYS A 55 10.67 6.21 2.87
CA CYS A 55 11.77 5.40 2.36
C CYS A 55 11.22 4.17 1.63
N ARG A 56 12.01 3.67 0.66
CA ARG A 56 11.63 2.52 -0.17
C ARG A 56 11.46 1.24 0.65
N GLN A 57 12.22 1.08 1.74
CA GLN A 57 12.08 -0.06 2.65
C GLN A 57 10.70 -0.09 3.32
N SER A 58 10.17 1.06 3.75
CA SER A 58 8.83 1.13 4.35
C SER A 58 7.74 0.70 3.37
N VAL A 59 7.82 1.13 2.10
CA VAL A 59 6.86 0.68 1.07
C VAL A 59 6.92 -0.83 0.86
N ALA A 60 8.13 -1.41 0.84
CA ALA A 60 8.29 -2.85 0.72
C ALA A 60 7.72 -3.61 1.93
N LEU A 61 7.93 -3.09 3.15
CA LEU A 61 7.37 -3.64 4.38
C LEU A 61 5.84 -3.62 4.36
N TYR A 62 5.21 -2.52 3.94
CA TYR A 62 3.76 -2.42 3.89
C TYR A 62 3.16 -3.38 2.87
N VAL A 63 3.79 -3.55 1.70
CA VAL A 63 3.37 -4.56 0.73
C VAL A 63 3.49 -5.97 1.31
N ALA A 64 4.57 -6.27 2.03
CA ALA A 64 4.75 -7.58 2.67
C ALA A 64 3.67 -7.86 3.72
N ARG A 65 3.40 -6.90 4.61
CA ARG A 65 2.35 -7.02 5.63
C ARG A 65 0.95 -7.12 5.05
N PHE A 66 0.65 -6.34 4.02
CA PHE A 66 -0.61 -6.44 3.32
C PHE A 66 -0.79 -7.80 2.65
N ASN A 67 0.25 -8.35 2.02
CA ASN A 67 0.18 -9.69 1.43
C ASN A 67 -0.07 -10.78 2.48
N GLU A 68 0.41 -10.60 3.72
CA GLU A 68 0.22 -11.53 4.83
C GLU A 68 -1.20 -11.49 5.40
N GLY A 69 -1.74 -10.30 5.71
CA GLY A 69 -3.00 -10.18 6.47
C GLY A 69 -3.89 -8.99 6.06
N GLY A 70 -3.70 -8.43 4.88
CA GLY A 70 -4.52 -7.34 4.38
C GLY A 70 -4.36 -6.06 5.20
N LEU A 71 -5.48 -5.36 5.43
CA LEU A 71 -5.46 -4.10 6.18
C LEU A 71 -5.22 -4.28 7.68
N ASP A 72 -5.51 -5.46 8.24
CA ASP A 72 -5.35 -5.72 9.68
C ASP A 72 -3.88 -5.81 10.11
N HIS A 73 -2.98 -6.06 9.16
CA HIS A 73 -1.54 -6.10 9.39
C HIS A 73 -0.82 -4.78 9.03
N LEU A 74 -1.53 -3.77 8.52
CA LEU A 74 -0.92 -2.52 8.05
C LEU A 74 -0.61 -1.52 9.15
#